data_AF-A0AAV7XUQ7-F1
#
_entry.id   AF-A0AAV7XUQ7-F1
#
_cell.length_a   1.000
_cell.length_b   1.000
_cell.length_c   1.000
_cell.angle_alpha   90.00
_cell.angle_beta   90.00
_cell.angle_gamma   90.00
#
_symmetry.space_group_name_H-M   'P 1'
#
loop_
_entity.id
_entity.type
_entity.pdbx_description
1 polymer ?
#
loop_
_entity_poly.entity_id
_entity_poly.type
_entity_poly.pdbx_seq_one_letter_code
_entity_poly.pdbx_strand_id
1 'polypeptide(L)'
;MVRIIADEFLSEERDRKLYADQYTCCPPPLFILCITLIELGFFTYYWVAMGEVSPSGPVPIDSVFIYRPDKRQEVWRFIFYMVLHAG
;
A
#
# COMPACT_ATOMS: atom_id res chain seq x y z
N MET A 1 -15.77 10.82 -6.25
CA MET A 1 -14.83 11.10 -5.13
C MET A 1 -14.23 12.50 -5.22
N VAL A 2 -13.46 12.86 -6.25
CA VAL A 2 -12.85 14.21 -6.37
C VAL A 2 -13.88 15.34 -6.31
N ARG A 3 -14.99 15.22 -7.04
CA ARG A 3 -16.11 16.17 -6.98
C ARG A 3 -16.76 16.27 -5.60
N ILE A 4 -16.91 15.15 -4.89
CA ILE A 4 -17.49 15.13 -3.53
C ILE A 4 -16.56 15.86 -2.55
N ILE A 5 -15.26 15.60 -2.65
CA ILE A 5 -14.23 16.29 -1.85
C ILE A 5 -14.21 17.78 -2.21
N ALA A 6 -14.27 18.13 -3.50
CA ALA A 6 -14.34 19.51 -3.93
C ALA A 6 -15.56 20.22 -3.35
N ASP A 7 -16.72 19.57 -3.37
CA ASP A 7 -17.98 20.13 -2.85
C ASP A 7 -17.95 20.33 -1.33
N GLU A 8 -17.24 19.47 -0.61
CA GLU A 8 -17.10 19.53 0.85
C GLU A 8 -16.09 20.61 1.30
N PHE A 9 -14.95 20.72 0.62
CA PHE A 9 -13.82 21.54 1.07
C PHE A 9 -13.68 22.90 0.39
N LEU A 10 -14.28 23.10 -0.80
CA LEU A 10 -14.15 24.34 -1.55
C LEU A 10 -15.49 25.10 -1.54
N SER A 11 -15.46 26.39 -1.21
CA SER A 11 -16.65 27.23 -1.17
C SER A 11 -17.08 27.72 -2.55
N GLU A 12 -16.14 28.06 -3.44
CA GLU A 12 -16.45 28.57 -4.77
C GLU A 12 -16.61 27.47 -5.83
N GLU A 13 -17.62 27.63 -6.67
CA GLU A 13 -17.93 26.71 -7.78
C GLU A 13 -16.81 26.65 -8.83
N ARG A 14 -16.11 27.77 -9.02
CA ARG A 14 -14.99 27.88 -9.96
C ARG A 14 -13.79 27.03 -9.52
N ASP A 15 -13.48 27.07 -8.23
CA ASP A 15 -12.38 26.31 -7.64
C ASP A 15 -12.72 24.81 -7.62
N ARG A 16 -13.98 24.45 -7.38
CA ARG A 16 -14.45 23.06 -7.48
C ARG A 16 -14.24 22.49 -8.88
N LYS A 17 -14.59 23.26 -9.91
CA LYS A 17 -14.41 22.86 -11.31
C LYS A 17 -12.93 22.75 -11.68
N LEU A 18 -12.12 23.72 -11.27
CA LEU A 18 -10.67 23.69 -11.49
C LEU A 18 -10.00 22.49 -10.79
N TYR A 19 -10.34 22.22 -9.54
CA TYR A 19 -9.83 21.08 -8.78
C TYR A 19 -10.21 19.74 -9.41
N ALA A 20 -11.45 19.61 -9.90
CA ALA A 20 -11.89 18.42 -10.61
C ALA A 20 -11.17 18.23 -11.96
N ASP A 21 -10.94 19.32 -12.70
CA ASP A 21 -10.29 19.29 -14.02
C ASP A 21 -8.76 19.08 -13.93
N GLN A 22 -8.11 19.57 -12.87
CA GLN A 22 -6.66 19.37 -12.64
C GLN A 22 -6.31 17.97 -12.15
N TYR A 23 -7.29 17.09 -11.98
CA TYR A 23 -7.08 15.80 -11.37
C TYR A 23 -6.63 14.72 -12.36
N THR A 24 -5.34 14.38 -12.33
CA THR A 24 -4.72 13.47 -13.29
C THR A 24 -4.68 12.01 -12.84
N CYS A 25 -5.77 11.53 -12.24
CA CYS A 25 -6.10 10.09 -12.17
C CYS A 25 -5.39 9.21 -11.12
N CYS A 26 -4.75 9.78 -10.09
CA CYS A 26 -4.37 9.01 -8.90
C CYS A 26 -4.93 9.65 -7.63
N PRO A 27 -6.20 9.37 -7.28
CA PRO A 27 -6.67 9.65 -5.94
C PRO A 27 -5.73 9.05 -4.92
N PRO A 28 -5.18 9.86 -4.00
CA PRO A 28 -4.56 9.32 -2.79
C PRO A 28 -5.45 8.23 -2.15
N PRO A 29 -6.79 8.36 -2.10
CA PRO A 29 -7.64 7.31 -1.54
C PRO A 29 -7.62 5.95 -2.25
N LEU A 30 -7.50 5.89 -3.58
CA LEU A 30 -7.47 4.60 -4.29
C LEU A 30 -6.13 3.90 -4.08
N PHE A 31 -5.03 4.66 -4.12
CA PHE A 31 -3.71 4.11 -3.83
C PHE A 31 -3.66 3.54 -2.42
N ILE A 32 -4.19 4.27 -1.43
CA ILE A 32 -4.26 3.81 -0.04
C ILE A 32 -5.11 2.54 0.08
N LEU A 33 -6.30 2.48 -0.52
CA LEU A 33 -7.11 1.27 -0.48
C LEU A 33 -6.40 0.08 -1.16
N CYS A 34 -5.77 0.30 -2.31
CA CYS A 34 -5.03 -0.74 -3.01
C CYS A 34 -3.85 -1.26 -2.18
N ILE A 35 -3.02 -0.37 -1.63
CA ILE A 35 -1.84 -0.79 -0.86
C ILE A 35 -2.24 -1.51 0.43
N THR A 36 -3.29 -1.04 1.11
CA THR A 36 -3.82 -1.71 2.32
C THR A 36 -4.35 -3.11 2.00
N LEU A 37 -5.08 -3.30 0.89
CA LEU A 37 -5.55 -4.62 0.49
C LEU A 37 -4.39 -5.56 0.13
N ILE A 38 -3.34 -5.04 -0.50
CA ILE A 38 -2.13 -5.80 -0.83
C ILE A 38 -1.42 -6.25 0.45
N GLU A 39 -1.19 -5.34 1.40
CA GLU A 39 -0.55 -5.63 2.68
C GLU A 39 -1.35 -6.68 3.48
N LEU A 40 -2.68 -6.51 3.56
CA LEU A 40 -3.56 -7.46 4.25
C LEU A 40 -3.56 -8.84 3.57
N GLY A 41 -3.53 -8.89 2.23
CA GLY A 41 -3.44 -10.12 1.46
C GLY A 41 -2.15 -10.91 1.75
N PHE A 42 -1.01 -10.22 1.77
CA PHE A 42 0.26 -10.86 2.13
C PHE A 42 0.32 -11.29 3.59
N PHE A 43 -0.17 -10.46 4.50
CA PHE A 43 -0.25 -10.79 5.92
C PHE A 43 -1.07 -12.07 6.15
N THR A 44 -2.27 -12.14 5.57
CA THR A 44 -3.15 -13.31 5.68
C THR A 44 -2.56 -14.56 5.03
N TYR A 45 -1.91 -14.45 3.87
CA TYR A 45 -1.23 -15.57 3.23
C TYR A 45 -0.14 -16.17 4.12
N TYR A 46 0.76 -15.33 4.66
CA TYR A 46 1.83 -15.79 5.54
C TYR A 46 1.30 -16.27 6.89
N TRP A 47 0.20 -15.68 7.37
CA TRP A 47 -0.50 -16.15 8.56
C TRP A 47 -0.97 -17.60 8.42
N VAL A 48 -1.66 -17.91 7.33
CA VAL A 48 -2.15 -19.27 7.06
C VAL A 48 -0.99 -20.22 6.79
N ALA A 49 0.03 -19.78 6.06
CA ALA A 49 1.14 -20.64 5.66
C ALA A 49 2.11 -21.00 6.81
N MET A 50 2.33 -20.10 7.77
CA MET A 50 3.31 -20.29 8.85
C MET A 50 2.70 -20.71 10.19
N GLY A 51 1.38 -20.62 10.36
CA GLY A 51 0.64 -21.13 11.53
C GLY A 51 0.85 -20.37 12.85
N GLU A 52 2.03 -19.78 13.08
CA GLU A 52 2.39 -19.02 14.28
C GLU A 52 3.08 -17.68 13.94
N VAL A 53 2.32 -16.71 13.44
CA VAL A 53 2.77 -15.31 13.35
C VAL A 53 2.16 -14.53 14.50
N SER A 54 2.88 -14.47 15.61
CA SER A 54 2.60 -13.46 16.64
C SER A 54 2.93 -12.07 16.07
N PRO A 55 2.34 -10.97 16.58
CA PRO A 55 2.86 -9.62 16.38
C PRO A 55 4.34 -9.46 16.80
N SER A 56 4.80 -10.36 17.65
CA SER A 56 6.19 -10.49 18.08
C SER A 56 6.89 -11.71 17.47
N GLY A 57 6.23 -12.38 16.52
CA GLY A 57 6.68 -13.60 15.86
C GLY A 57 7.70 -13.31 14.75
N PRO A 58 8.43 -14.34 14.29
CA PRO A 58 9.48 -14.14 13.30
C PRO A 58 8.85 -13.68 11.97
N VAL A 59 9.39 -12.59 11.42
CA VAL A 59 9.11 -12.20 10.04
C VAL A 59 9.42 -13.38 9.13
N PRO A 60 8.64 -13.63 8.06
CA PRO A 60 8.95 -14.65 7.06
C PRO A 60 10.32 -14.39 6.38
N ILE A 61 11.39 -14.86 7.00
CA ILE A 61 12.80 -14.65 6.59
C ILE A 61 13.15 -15.34 5.27
N ASP A 62 12.38 -16.35 4.87
CA ASP A 62 12.54 -17.06 3.60
C ASP A 62 11.64 -16.52 2.49
N SER A 63 11.00 -15.36 2.68
CA SER A 63 10.18 -14.73 1.64
C SER A 63 11.00 -14.28 0.43
N VAL A 64 10.41 -14.35 -0.76
CA VAL A 64 10.96 -13.78 -2.00
C VAL A 64 11.04 -12.25 -1.93
N PHE A 65 10.25 -11.62 -1.04
CA PHE A 65 10.18 -10.17 -0.92
C PHE A 65 11.12 -9.57 0.13
N ILE A 66 11.66 -10.39 1.06
CA ILE A 66 12.56 -9.85 2.09
C ILE A 66 13.87 -9.36 1.48
N TYR A 67 14.37 -8.23 1.98
CA TYR A 67 15.65 -7.71 1.51
C TYR A 67 16.81 -8.62 1.93
N ARG A 68 17.67 -8.95 0.96
CA ARG A 68 18.78 -9.90 1.08
C ARG A 68 20.04 -9.29 0.46
N PRO A 69 21.05 -8.90 1.27
CA PRO A 69 22.23 -8.20 0.76
C PRO A 69 23.16 -9.07 -0.10
N ASP A 70 23.00 -10.40 -0.02
CA ASP A 70 23.60 -11.43 -0.89
C ASP A 70 22.99 -11.43 -2.30
N LYS A 71 21.78 -10.88 -2.47
CA LYS A 71 20.96 -10.97 -3.68
C LYS A 71 20.62 -9.60 -4.26
N ARG A 72 21.62 -8.71 -4.35
CA ARG A 72 21.42 -7.33 -4.87
C ARG A 72 20.94 -7.25 -6.31
N GLN A 73 21.15 -8.32 -7.09
CA GLN A 73 20.62 -8.43 -8.46
C GLN A 73 19.09 -8.60 -8.49
N GLU A 74 18.50 -9.06 -7.38
CA GLU A 74 17.05 -9.23 -7.22
C GLU A 74 16.41 -7.88 -6.85
N VAL A 75 16.35 -6.94 -7.82
CA VAL A 75 15.94 -5.53 -7.62
C VAL A 75 14.57 -5.39 -6.96
N TRP A 76 13.66 -6.33 -7.23
CA TRP A 76 12.32 -6.34 -6.64
C TRP A 76 12.36 -6.41 -5.10
N ARG A 77 13.39 -6.99 -4.49
CA ARG A 77 13.56 -7.03 -3.02
C ARG A 77 13.74 -5.65 -2.39
N PHE A 78 14.23 -4.66 -3.15
CA PHE A 78 14.35 -3.29 -2.66
C PHE A 78 13.01 -2.56 -2.61
N ILE A 79 12.02 -3.04 -3.37
CA ILE A 79 10.70 -2.41 -3.47
C ILE A 79 9.72 -3.16 -2.58
N PHE A 80 9.64 -4.49 -2.71
CA PHE A 80 8.61 -5.29 -2.04
C PHE A 80 8.93 -5.65 -0.60
N TYR A 81 10.10 -5.32 -0.06
CA TYR A 81 10.35 -5.54 1.37
C TYR A 81 9.34 -4.75 2.23
N MET A 82 8.87 -3.59 1.75
CA MET A 82 7.97 -2.72 2.50
C MET A 82 6.58 -3.32 2.74
N VAL A 83 6.14 -4.31 1.95
CA VAL A 83 4.84 -4.95 2.14
C VAL A 83 4.90 -6.10 3.15
N LEU A 84 6.10 -6.53 3.55
CA LEU A 84 6.29 -7.52 4.61
C LEU A 84 6.32 -6.84 5.98
N HIS A 85 5.41 -7.24 6.85
CA HIS A 85 5.33 -6.75 8.22
C HIS A 85 5.40 -7.93 9.20
N ALA A 86 6.24 -7.82 10.25
CA ALA A 86 5.99 -8.56 11.48
C ALA A 86 4.71 -7.95 12.07
N GLY A 87 3.73 -8.78 12.43
CA GLY A 87 2.39 -8.31 12.84
C GLY A 87 2.37 -7.39 14.04
#